data_AF-A0A3D0W6Y8-F1
#
_entry.id   AF-A0A3D0W6Y8-F1
#
_cell.length_a   1.000
_cell.length_b   1.000
_cell.length_c   1.000
_cell.angle_alpha   90.00
_cell.angle_beta   90.00
_cell.angle_gamma   90.00
#
_symmetry.space_group_name_H-M   'P 1'
#
loop_
_entity.id
_entity.type
_entity.pdbx_description
1 polymer ?
#
loop_
_entity_poly.entity_id
_entity_poly.type
_entity_poly.pdbx_seq_one_letter_code
_entity_poly.pdbx_strand_id
1 'polypeptide(L)' 'VANKVSYESLSVKADTALMMDETTGFEFQLTVKVKIKGVSKKVEKEYTEKAYGFCPYSKAIKGNVKVTFIES' A
#
# COMPACT_ATOMS: atom_id res chain seq x y z
N VAL A 1 21.32 8.12 -5.64
CA VAL A 1 21.59 6.91 -6.45
C VAL A 1 20.28 6.14 -6.58
N ALA A 2 19.76 5.97 -7.79
CA ALA A 2 18.56 5.16 -7.99
C ALA A 2 18.92 3.69 -7.76
N ASN A 3 18.43 3.09 -6.67
CA ASN A 3 18.58 1.66 -6.43
C ASN A 3 17.76 0.91 -7.49
N LYS A 4 18.43 0.40 -8.51
CA LYS A 4 17.80 -0.41 -9.56
C LYS A 4 17.75 -1.86 -9.09
N VAL A 5 16.53 -2.36 -8.90
CA VAL A 5 16.27 -3.79 -8.64
C VAL A 5 15.56 -4.36 -9.86
N SER A 6 16.08 -5.48 -10.37
CA SER A 6 15.42 -6.23 -11.44
C SER A 6 14.22 -6.96 -10.87
N TYR A 7 13.08 -6.89 -11.56
CA TYR A 7 11.85 -7.61 -11.23
C TYR A 7 11.16 -8.01 -12.54
N GLU A 8 10.38 -9.09 -12.51
CA GLU A 8 9.67 -9.60 -13.68
C GLU A 8 8.36 -8.84 -13.95
N SER A 9 7.59 -8.60 -12.90
CA SER A 9 6.33 -7.87 -12.98
C SER A 9 5.96 -7.25 -11.64
N LEU A 10 5.21 -6.15 -11.70
CA LEU A 10 4.67 -5.43 -10.56
C LEU A 10 3.15 -5.38 -10.68
N SER A 11 2.44 -5.74 -9.62
CA SER A 11 0.99 -5.56 -9.52
C SER A 11 0.65 -4.91 -8.18
N VAL A 12 -0.23 -3.91 -8.23
CA VAL A 12 -0.78 -3.24 -7.06
C VAL A 12 -2.29 -3.27 -7.20
N LYS A 13 -2.95 -3.85 -6.20
CA LYS A 13 -4.41 -3.82 -6.09
C LYS A 13 -4.78 -3.07 -4.82
N ALA A 14 -5.74 -2.16 -4.93
CA ALA A 14 -6.26 -1.37 -3.83
C ALA A 14 -7.77 -1.62 -3.73
N ASP A 15 -8.19 -2.30 -2.68
CA ASP A 15 -9.60 -2.56 -2.37
C ASP A 15 -10.07 -1.50 -1.35
N THR A 16 -11.09 -0.73 -1.72
CA THR A 16 -11.66 0.35 -0.90
C THR A 16 -12.99 -0.09 -0.29
N ALA A 17 -13.21 0.25 0.98
CA ALA A 17 -14.49 0.07 1.65
C ALA A 17 -14.94 1.38 2.31
N LEU A 18 -16.25 1.61 2.31
CA LEU A 18 -16.90 2.64 3.12
C LEU A 18 -17.49 1.95 4.34
N MET A 19 -17.07 2.35 5.52
CA MET A 19 -17.51 1.78 6.79
C MET A 19 -18.31 2.84 7.55
N MET A 20 -19.33 2.40 8.27
CA MET A 20 -20.04 3.26 9.21
C MET A 20 -19.23 3.35 10.50
N ASP A 21 -19.07 4.56 11.03
CA ASP A 21 -18.47 4.85 12.33
C ASP A 21 -19.48 5.63 13.17
N GLU A 22 -19.78 5.15 14.38
CA GLU A 22 -20.84 5.74 15.22
C GLU A 22 -20.50 7.14 15.73
N THR A 23 -19.21 7.53 15.71
CA THR A 23 -18.73 8.83 16.22
C THR A 23 -18.50 9.84 15.10
N THR A 24 -17.93 9.42 13.97
CA THR A 24 -17.56 10.30 12.85
C THR A 24 -18.47 10.15 11.63
N GLY A 25 -19.48 9.26 11.69
CA GLY A 25 -20.43 8.99 10.62
C GLY A 25 -19.94 7.89 9.67
N PHE A 26 -19.00 8.23 8.79
CA PHE A 26 -18.41 7.26 7.85
C PHE A 26 -16.89 7.39 7.78
N GLU A 27 -16.21 6.26 7.65
CA GLU A 27 -14.78 6.18 7.43
C GLU A 27 -14.46 5.38 6.15
N PHE A 28 -13.32 5.67 5.54
CA PHE A 28 -12.79 4.82 4.46
C PHE A 28 -11.79 3.82 5.03
N GLN A 29 -11.83 2.60 4.50
CA GLN A 29 -10.78 1.61 4.69
C GLN A 29 -10.16 1.24 3.36
N LEU A 30 -8.85 1.03 3.37
CA LEU A 30 -8.06 0.67 2.19
C LEU A 30 -7.25 -0.59 2.47
N THR A 31 -7.43 -1.62 1.64
CA THR A 31 -6.58 -2.81 1.65
C THR A 31 -5.72 -2.80 0.40
N VAL A 32 -4.40 -2.78 0.57
CA VAL A 32 -3.43 -2.74 -0.53
C VAL A 32 -2.72 -4.08 -0.62
N LYS A 33 -2.81 -4.71 -1.78
CA LYS A 33 -2.06 -5.90 -2.13
C LYS A 33 -0.96 -5.54 -3.12
N VAL A 34 0.29 -5.72 -2.73
CA VAL A 34 1.45 -5.52 -3.60
C VAL A 34 2.05 -6.87 -3.94
N LYS A 35 2.43 -7.05 -5.21
CA LYS A 35 3.14 -8.23 -5.69
C LYS A 35 4.26 -7.80 -6.62
N ILE A 36 5.49 -8.17 -6.29
CA ILE A 36 6.68 -7.95 -7.10
C ILE A 36 7.26 -9.32 -7.44
N LYS A 37 7.05 -9.80 -8.67
CA LYS A 37 7.62 -11.07 -9.11
C LYS A 37 9.11 -10.91 -9.42
N GLY A 38 9.90 -11.96 -9.14
CA GLY A 38 11.34 -11.98 -9.41
C GLY A 38 12.20 -11.34 -8.32
N VAL A 39 11.65 -11.02 -7.14
CA VAL A 39 12.41 -10.51 -5.98
C VAL A 39 12.14 -11.33 -4.72
N SER A 40 13.00 -11.20 -3.71
CA SER A 40 12.77 -11.82 -2.40
C SER A 40 11.68 -11.07 -1.62
N LYS A 41 11.00 -11.76 -0.70
CA LYS A 41 10.00 -11.15 0.20
C LYS A 41 10.54 -9.93 0.96
N LYS A 42 11.82 -9.98 1.36
CA LYS A 42 12.49 -8.86 2.04
C LYS A 42 12.54 -7.63 1.14
N VAL A 43 12.91 -7.81 -0.13
CA VAL A 43 12.95 -6.73 -1.12
C VAL A 43 11.54 -6.23 -1.42
N GLU A 44 10.57 -7.13 -1.61
CA GLU A 44 9.16 -6.73 -1.83
C GLU A 44 8.64 -5.82 -0.70
N LYS A 45 8.87 -6.22 0.55
CA LYS A 45 8.47 -5.44 1.72
C LYS A 45 9.17 -4.08 1.80
N GLU A 46 10.50 -4.06 1.65
CA GLU A 46 11.30 -2.83 1.68
C GLU A 46 10.84 -1.81 0.62
N TYR A 47 10.58 -2.27 -0.61
CA TYR A 47 10.12 -1.40 -1.68
C TYR A 47 8.67 -0.95 -1.50
N THR A 48 7.81 -1.80 -0.94
CA THR A 48 6.43 -1.44 -0.60
C THR A 48 6.38 -0.33 0.46
N GLU A 49 7.17 -0.46 1.53
CA GLU A 49 7.26 0.55 2.60
C GLU A 49 7.80 1.88 2.08
N LYS A 50 8.85 1.84 1.25
CA LYS A 50 9.41 3.05 0.61
C LYS A 50 8.40 3.71 -0.32
N ALA A 51 7.67 2.94 -1.12
CA ALA A 51 6.65 3.47 -2.02
C ALA A 51 5.50 4.12 -1.25
N TYR A 52 5.06 3.52 -0.15
CA TYR A 52 4.03 4.09 0.72
C TYR A 52 4.43 5.44 1.32
N GLY A 53 5.68 5.59 1.75
CA GLY A 53 6.21 6.86 2.28
C GLY A 53 6.32 7.98 1.23
N PHE A 54 6.43 7.61 -0.06
CA PHE A 54 6.60 8.56 -1.15
C PHE A 54 5.28 8.94 -1.84
N CYS A 55 4.35 7.98 -1.98
CA CYS A 55 3.13 8.11 -2.77
C CYS A 55 2.25 9.30 -2.35
N PRO A 56 1.86 10.20 -3.28
CA PRO A 56 1.01 11.35 -2.96
C PRO A 56 -0.32 10.97 -2.31
N TYR A 57 -0.98 9.90 -2.79
CA TYR A 57 -2.22 9.41 -2.21
C TYR A 57 -2.02 8.95 -0.76
N SER A 58 -0.99 8.14 -0.51
CA SER A 58 -0.67 7.66 0.83
C SER A 58 -0.37 8.79 1.80
N LYS A 59 0.27 9.88 1.35
CA LYS A 59 0.48 11.10 2.15
C LYS A 59 -0.83 11.83 2.45
N ALA A 60 -1.70 11.98 1.45
CA ALA A 60 -2.96 12.70 1.60
C ALA A 60 -3.93 12.04 2.59
N ILE A 61 -3.93 10.70 2.66
CA ILE A 61 -4.85 9.93 3.52
C ILE A 61 -4.26 9.55 4.88
N LYS A 62 -2.97 9.87 5.11
CA LYS A 62 -2.24 9.43 6.32
C LYS A 62 -2.91 9.99 7.58
N GLY A 63 -3.27 9.10 8.50
CA GLY A 63 -3.94 9.45 9.75
C GLY A 63 -5.46 9.55 9.67
N ASN A 64 -6.02 9.60 8.46
CA ASN A 64 -7.48 9.71 8.23
C ASN A 64 -8.10 8.41 7.70
N VAL A 65 -7.34 7.62 6.94
CA VAL A 65 -7.80 6.35 6.36
C VAL A 65 -6.96 5.23 6.91
N LYS A 66 -7.62 4.17 7.38
CA LYS A 66 -6.92 2.95 7.81
C LYS A 66 -6.46 2.17 6.58
N VAL A 67 -5.14 2.04 6.42
CA VAL A 67 -4.51 1.30 5.33
C VAL A 67 -3.94 -0.02 5.85
N THR A 68 -4.37 -1.14 5.27
CA THR A 68 -3.86 -2.48 5.57
C THR A 68 -3.09 -3.01 4.36
N PHE A 69 -1.88 -3.52 4.58
CA PHE A 69 -1.10 -4.20 3.54
C PHE A 69 -1.26 -5.71 3.68
N ILE A 70 -1.64 -6.38 2.60
CA ILE A 70 -1.71 -7.84 2.53
C ILE A 70 -0.61 -8.37 1.62
N GLU A 71 0.14 -9.36 2.13
CA GLU A 71 1.18 -10.05 1.36
C GLU A 71 0.53 -10.95 0.28
N SER A 72 1.26 -11.13 -0.82
CA SER A 72 0.82 -11.90 -2.00
C SER A 72 1.37 -13.31 -2.07
#